data_AF-A0A1V4MXV2-F1
#
_entry.id   AF-A0A1V4MXV2-F1
#
_cell.length_a   1.000
_cell.length_b   1.000
_cell.length_c   1.000
_cell.angle_alpha   90.00
_cell.angle_beta   90.00
_cell.angle_gamma   90.00
#
_symmetry.space_group_name_H-M   'P 1'
#
loop_
_entity.id
_entity.type
_entity.pdbx_description
1 polymer ?
#
loop_
_entity_poly.entity_id
_entity_poly.type
_entity_poly.pdbx_seq_one_letter_code
_entity_poly.pdbx_strand_id
1 'polypeptide(L)'
;MRALRVLRCAAALTVICCCSDPFGADLSITVTHPPAEGAEADGSYIVQWTLEAPEYSDTGILLFVDTDRDPGSGLIQISDTLSVESSGYLWDCSLFPEASYYVRAMIFEGSRSESDYSEGTVDVSHSQGD
;
A
#
# COMPACT_ATOMS: atom_id res chain seq x y z
N MET A 1 -65.96 -19.14 -12.60
CA MET A 1 -65.73 -18.84 -11.17
C MET A 1 -64.26 -18.51 -10.97
N ARG A 2 -64.02 -17.35 -10.34
CA ARG A 2 -62.84 -16.88 -9.57
C ARG A 2 -61.41 -17.09 -10.12
N ALA A 3 -60.76 -15.95 -10.25
CA ALA A 3 -59.34 -15.73 -10.42
C ALA A 3 -58.48 -16.25 -9.25
N LEU A 4 -57.21 -16.54 -9.54
CA LEU A 4 -56.12 -16.26 -8.62
C LEU A 4 -54.86 -15.88 -9.41
N ARG A 5 -54.43 -14.62 -9.27
CA ARG A 5 -53.09 -14.15 -9.67
C ARG A 5 -52.13 -14.47 -8.53
N VAL A 6 -50.98 -15.06 -8.83
CA VAL A 6 -49.75 -14.82 -8.09
C VAL A 6 -48.64 -14.62 -9.09
N LEU A 7 -48.23 -13.36 -9.23
CA LEU A 7 -46.99 -12.95 -9.89
C LEU A 7 -45.85 -13.33 -8.94
N ARG A 8 -44.95 -14.20 -9.37
CA ARG A 8 -43.59 -14.26 -8.83
C ARG A 8 -42.64 -14.34 -10.01
N CYS A 9 -41.98 -13.21 -10.26
CA CYS A 9 -40.77 -13.16 -11.06
C CYS A 9 -39.82 -14.23 -10.52
N ALA A 10 -39.54 -15.25 -11.32
CA ALA A 10 -38.35 -16.06 -11.09
C ALA A 10 -37.17 -15.14 -11.40
N ALA A 11 -36.61 -14.52 -10.37
CA ALA A 11 -35.31 -13.89 -10.46
C ALA A 11 -34.34 -14.99 -10.92
N ALA A 12 -33.78 -14.79 -12.10
CA ALA A 12 -32.82 -15.68 -12.72
C ALA A 12 -31.64 -15.91 -11.79
N LEU A 13 -31.17 -17.15 -11.79
CA LEU A 13 -29.90 -17.64 -11.23
C LEU A 13 -28.89 -16.51 -11.00
N THR A 14 -28.64 -16.16 -9.73
CA THR A 14 -27.37 -15.57 -9.37
C THR A 14 -26.35 -16.70 -9.50
N VAL A 15 -25.66 -16.74 -10.63
CA VAL A 15 -24.40 -17.47 -10.76
C VAL A 15 -23.47 -16.81 -9.76
N ILE A 16 -23.33 -17.43 -8.60
CA ILE A 16 -22.22 -17.19 -7.71
C ILE A 16 -21.01 -17.67 -8.52
N CYS A 17 -20.35 -16.77 -9.26
CA CYS A 17 -18.96 -17.02 -9.59
C CYS A 17 -18.24 -16.95 -8.25
N CYS A 18 -18.14 -18.10 -7.57
CA CYS A 18 -16.98 -18.39 -6.74
C CYS A 18 -15.79 -18.42 -7.70
N CYS A 19 -15.39 -17.25 -8.19
CA CYS A 19 -14.09 -17.05 -8.77
C CYS A 19 -13.14 -17.03 -7.56
N SER A 20 -12.99 -18.19 -6.90
CA SER A 20 -11.85 -18.46 -6.04
C SER A 20 -10.68 -18.48 -7.00
N ASP A 21 -9.89 -17.41 -7.03
CA ASP A 21 -8.81 -17.29 -7.99
C ASP A 21 -7.89 -18.52 -7.85
N PRO A 22 -7.80 -19.39 -8.87
CA PRO A 22 -7.10 -20.67 -8.74
C PRO A 22 -5.58 -20.51 -8.64
N PHE A 23 -5.08 -19.27 -8.68
CA PHE A 23 -3.67 -18.90 -8.67
C PHE A 23 -3.19 -18.27 -7.34
N GLY A 24 -4.03 -18.28 -6.29
CA GLY A 24 -3.74 -17.64 -5.00
C GLY A 24 -4.30 -16.22 -4.96
N ALA A 25 -4.53 -15.67 -3.76
CA ALA A 25 -5.12 -14.35 -3.61
C ALA A 25 -4.32 -13.27 -4.36
N ASP A 26 -5.03 -12.22 -4.77
CA ASP A 26 -4.41 -11.03 -5.34
C ASP A 26 -3.50 -10.38 -4.28
N LEU A 27 -2.33 -9.95 -4.75
CA LEU A 27 -1.39 -9.16 -3.97
C LEU A 27 -1.34 -7.79 -4.63
N SER A 28 -1.61 -6.73 -3.89
CA SER A 28 -1.46 -5.36 -4.38
C SER A 28 -1.12 -4.43 -3.22
N ILE A 29 -0.40 -3.36 -3.53
CA ILE A 29 -0.12 -2.29 -2.58
C ILE A 29 -0.07 -0.97 -3.34
N THR A 30 -0.57 0.10 -2.74
CA THR A 30 -0.56 1.45 -3.29
C THR A 30 -0.17 2.44 -2.20
N VAL A 31 0.92 3.16 -2.41
CA VAL A 31 1.37 4.21 -1.50
C VAL A 31 0.50 5.44 -1.72
N THR A 32 -0.19 5.88 -0.68
CA THR A 32 -1.11 7.03 -0.76
C THR A 32 -0.49 8.31 -0.21
N HIS A 33 0.49 8.18 0.69
CA HIS A 33 1.18 9.30 1.33
C HIS A 33 2.68 9.01 1.37
N PRO A 34 3.51 9.85 0.73
CA PRO A 34 3.21 11.21 0.23
C PRO A 34 2.33 11.29 -1.03
N PRO A 35 1.38 12.24 -1.09
CA PRO A 35 0.50 12.45 -2.23
C PRO A 35 1.24 13.14 -3.39
N ALA A 36 0.59 13.31 -4.53
CA ALA A 36 1.20 13.86 -5.75
C ALA A 36 1.77 15.28 -5.57
N GLU A 37 1.18 16.10 -4.70
CA GLU A 37 1.69 17.42 -4.35
C GLU A 37 2.95 17.41 -3.46
N GLY A 38 3.35 16.23 -2.96
CA GLY A 38 4.45 16.07 -2.03
C GLY A 38 4.07 16.39 -0.58
N ALA A 39 5.06 16.31 0.30
CA ALA A 39 4.95 16.70 1.70
C ALA A 39 6.30 17.20 2.22
N GLU A 40 6.29 17.97 3.30
CA GLU A 40 7.50 18.42 3.98
C GLU A 40 7.65 17.68 5.32
N ALA A 41 8.89 17.38 5.70
CA ALA A 41 9.21 16.82 7.01
C ALA A 41 10.57 17.33 7.51
N ASP A 42 10.71 17.38 8.84
CA ASP A 42 11.99 17.65 9.51
C ASP A 42 12.39 16.41 10.32
N GLY A 43 11.65 16.12 11.39
CA GLY A 43 11.96 14.98 12.27
C GLY A 43 11.29 13.66 11.89
N SER A 44 10.05 13.69 11.42
CA SER A 44 9.31 12.47 11.12
C SER A 44 8.17 12.67 10.13
N TYR A 45 7.81 11.61 9.43
CA TYR A 45 6.70 11.60 8.49
C TYR A 45 5.85 10.32 8.63
N ILE A 46 4.53 10.42 8.51
CA ILE A 46 3.64 9.26 8.50
C ILE A 46 3.43 8.81 7.06
N VAL A 47 4.05 7.67 6.71
CA VAL A 47 3.82 6.96 5.46
C VAL A 47 2.47 6.23 5.55
N GLN A 48 1.68 6.23 4.47
CA GLN A 48 0.40 5.50 4.40
C GLN A 48 0.21 4.78 3.06
N TRP A 49 -0.49 3.66 3.10
CA TRP A 49 -0.79 2.84 1.92
C TRP A 49 -2.13 2.10 2.07
N THR A 50 -2.63 1.61 0.95
CA THR A 50 -3.70 0.61 0.87
C THR A 50 -3.15 -0.66 0.24
N LEU A 51 -3.71 -1.82 0.59
CA LEU A 51 -3.26 -3.10 0.04
C LEU A 51 -4.41 -4.10 -0.08
N GLU A 52 -4.21 -5.11 -0.91
CA GLU A 52 -4.96 -6.35 -0.91
C GLU A 52 -3.97 -7.51 -0.79
N ALA A 53 -4.20 -8.41 0.15
CA ALA A 53 -3.31 -9.53 0.40
C ALA A 53 -4.04 -10.68 1.09
N PRO A 54 -3.60 -11.94 0.90
CA PRO A 54 -4.04 -13.02 1.74
C PRO A 54 -3.47 -12.92 3.16
N GLU A 55 -4.28 -13.30 4.14
CA GLU A 55 -3.90 -13.41 5.55
C GLU A 55 -3.08 -14.71 5.81
N TYR A 56 -1.93 -14.85 5.16
CA TYR A 56 -0.97 -15.92 5.45
C TYR A 56 0.11 -15.46 6.43
N SER A 57 0.69 -16.41 7.19
CA SER A 57 1.71 -16.10 8.21
C SER A 57 3.00 -15.51 7.66
N ASP A 58 3.27 -15.74 6.37
CA ASP A 58 4.50 -15.38 5.70
C ASP A 58 4.31 -14.15 4.80
N THR A 59 3.16 -13.47 4.93
CA THR A 59 2.87 -12.21 4.23
C THR A 59 3.30 -11.02 5.07
N GLY A 60 4.00 -10.07 4.47
CA GLY A 60 4.46 -8.87 5.17
C GLY A 60 4.71 -7.69 4.25
N ILE A 61 5.01 -6.55 4.86
CA ILE A 61 5.29 -5.30 4.17
C ILE A 61 6.69 -4.82 4.56
N LEU A 62 7.45 -4.31 3.59
CA LEU A 62 8.69 -3.58 3.80
C LEU A 62 8.53 -2.18 3.20
N LEU A 63 9.03 -1.18 3.91
CA LEU A 63 9.07 0.20 3.44
C LEU A 63 10.50 0.64 3.17
N PHE A 64 10.63 1.41 2.09
CA PHE A 64 11.88 1.98 1.65
C PHE A 64 11.67 3.45 1.28
N VAL A 65 12.77 4.19 1.24
CA VAL A 65 12.84 5.52 0.64
C VAL A 65 13.94 5.56 -0.40
N ASP A 66 13.77 6.45 -1.37
CA ASP A 66 14.65 6.59 -2.53
C ASP A 66 14.62 8.03 -3.05
N THR A 67 15.70 8.51 -3.66
CA THR A 67 15.76 9.85 -4.25
C THR A 67 15.23 9.89 -5.69
N ASP A 68 14.99 8.72 -6.29
CA ASP A 68 14.30 8.57 -7.56
C ASP A 68 13.32 7.38 -7.52
N ARG A 69 12.88 6.89 -8.67
CA ARG A 69 11.94 5.76 -8.80
C ARG A 69 12.59 4.52 -9.43
N ASP A 70 13.92 4.43 -9.43
CA ASP A 70 14.68 3.27 -9.89
C ASP A 70 15.11 2.41 -8.69
N PRO A 71 14.42 1.28 -8.42
CA PRO A 71 14.75 0.42 -7.28
C PRO A 71 16.12 -0.27 -7.40
N GLY A 72 16.83 -0.13 -8.53
CA GLY A 72 18.19 -0.63 -8.73
C GLY A 72 19.28 0.23 -8.08
N SER A 73 18.95 1.41 -7.57
CA SER A 73 19.90 2.33 -6.94
C SER A 73 19.30 3.03 -5.73
N GLY A 74 20.13 3.48 -4.78
CA GLY A 74 19.73 4.46 -3.76
C GLY A 74 18.71 3.99 -2.71
N LEU A 75 18.08 2.83 -2.88
CA LEU A 75 16.99 2.34 -2.05
C LEU A 75 17.45 2.05 -0.60
N ILE A 76 16.86 2.76 0.36
CA ILE A 76 17.14 2.62 1.80
C ILE A 76 15.91 2.04 2.47
N GLN A 77 16.04 0.90 3.16
CA GLN A 77 14.95 0.33 3.95
C GLN A 77 14.76 1.16 5.24
N ILE A 78 13.52 1.54 5.52
CA ILE A 78 13.16 2.38 6.68
C ILE A 78 12.36 1.65 7.74
N SER A 79 11.89 0.43 7.47
CA SER A 79 11.10 -0.37 8.41
C SER A 79 11.68 -1.76 8.61
N ASP A 80 11.34 -2.41 9.72
CA ASP A 80 11.31 -3.88 9.78
C ASP A 80 10.11 -4.43 8.97
N THR A 81 9.93 -5.75 8.97
CA THR A 81 8.72 -6.37 8.40
C THR A 81 7.49 -5.93 9.19
N LEU A 82 6.55 -5.28 8.50
CA LEU A 82 5.26 -4.85 9.04
C LEU A 82 4.17 -5.87 8.71
N SER A 83 3.13 -5.88 9.54
CA SER A 83 1.92 -6.70 9.33
C SER A 83 1.07 -6.16 8.18
N VAL A 84 0.39 -7.05 7.46
CA VAL A 84 -0.62 -6.69 6.44
C VAL A 84 -1.83 -5.94 6.99
N GLU A 85 -2.05 -6.00 8.32
CA GLU A 85 -3.08 -5.21 9.01
C GLU A 85 -2.68 -3.73 9.19
N SER A 86 -1.44 -3.38 8.87
CA SER A 86 -0.92 -2.02 9.00
C SER A 86 -1.22 -1.22 7.74
N SER A 87 -1.66 0.03 7.93
CA SER A 87 -1.92 0.99 6.85
C SER A 87 -1.07 2.26 6.97
N GLY A 88 -0.12 2.28 7.90
CA GLY A 88 0.81 3.38 8.05
C GLY A 88 2.02 3.08 8.93
N TYR A 89 3.05 3.90 8.79
CA TYR A 89 4.32 3.80 9.50
C TYR A 89 4.86 5.19 9.80
N LEU A 90 5.28 5.44 11.04
CA LEU A 90 5.96 6.67 11.40
C LEU A 90 7.45 6.53 11.09
N TRP A 91 7.87 7.11 9.98
CA TRP A 91 9.26 7.20 9.59
C TRP A 91 9.96 8.31 10.39
N ASP A 92 11.02 7.96 11.12
CA ASP A 92 11.95 8.92 11.71
C ASP A 92 12.98 9.33 10.65
N CYS A 93 12.82 10.54 10.12
CA CYS A 93 13.70 11.13 9.11
C CYS A 93 14.69 12.14 9.70
N SER A 94 14.75 12.29 11.03
CA SER A 94 15.56 13.31 11.72
C SER A 94 17.08 13.21 11.47
N LEU A 95 17.55 12.04 11.02
CA LEU A 95 18.96 11.78 10.70
C LEU A 95 19.19 11.51 9.22
N PHE A 96 18.15 11.60 8.38
CA PHE A 96 18.31 11.45 6.94
C PHE A 96 18.92 12.72 6.35
N PRO A 97 19.75 12.63 5.29
CA PRO A 97 20.20 13.81 4.58
C PRO A 97 19.02 14.63 4.06
N GLU A 98 19.14 15.96 4.10
CA GLU A 98 18.15 16.85 3.48
C GLU A 98 18.06 16.59 1.97
N ALA A 99 16.90 16.10 1.53
CA ALA A 99 16.61 15.77 0.14
C ALA A 99 15.11 15.46 -0.03
N SER A 100 14.69 15.31 -1.27
CA SER A 100 13.37 14.81 -1.65
C SER A 100 13.41 13.29 -1.77
N TYR A 101 12.56 12.59 -1.03
CA TYR A 101 12.48 11.13 -1.04
C TYR A 101 11.12 10.64 -1.52
N TYR A 102 11.11 9.79 -2.53
CA TYR A 102 9.97 8.91 -2.78
C TYR A 102 9.90 7.82 -1.72
N VAL A 103 8.70 7.43 -1.35
CA VAL A 103 8.47 6.27 -0.50
C VAL A 103 8.08 5.09 -1.38
N ARG A 104 8.67 3.93 -1.12
CA ARG A 104 8.31 2.68 -1.78
C ARG A 104 7.79 1.69 -0.76
N ALA A 105 6.60 1.16 -0.99
CA ALA A 105 6.09 0.02 -0.22
C ALA A 105 6.21 -1.25 -1.06
N MET A 106 6.69 -2.32 -0.44
CA MET A 106 6.69 -3.67 -1.02
C MET A 106 5.89 -4.57 -0.11
N ILE A 107 4.90 -5.24 -0.67
CA ILE A 107 4.22 -6.34 -0.03
C ILE A 107 4.77 -7.65 -0.60
N PHE A 108 4.96 -8.66 0.24
CA PHE A 108 5.50 -9.96 -0.17
C PHE A 108 4.75 -11.11 0.49
N GLU A 109 4.72 -12.25 -0.21
CA GLU A 109 4.19 -13.54 0.27
C GLU A 109 5.11 -14.64 -0.29
N GLY A 110 5.96 -15.23 0.57
CA GLY A 110 6.95 -16.21 0.12
C GLY A 110 7.88 -15.65 -0.97
N SER A 111 7.78 -16.16 -2.20
CA SER A 111 8.57 -15.68 -3.35
C SER A 111 7.82 -14.67 -4.23
N ARG A 112 6.57 -14.37 -3.93
CA ARG A 112 5.77 -13.36 -4.65
C ARG A 112 5.94 -12.01 -3.97
N SER A 113 5.95 -10.94 -4.74
CA SER A 113 5.98 -9.58 -4.21
C SER A 113 5.39 -8.60 -5.19
N GLU A 114 4.71 -7.59 -4.68
CA GLU A 114 4.24 -6.44 -5.42
C GLU A 114 4.72 -5.17 -4.72
N SER A 115 4.79 -4.07 -5.46
CA SER A 115 5.32 -2.83 -4.91
C SER A 115 4.78 -1.61 -5.62
N ASP A 116 4.80 -0.50 -4.89
CA ASP A 116 4.43 0.80 -5.44
C ASP A 116 5.32 1.91 -4.85
N TYR A 117 5.58 2.92 -5.67
CA TYR A 117 6.22 4.16 -5.25
C TYR A 117 5.15 5.24 -5.05
N SER A 118 5.38 6.14 -4.11
CA SER A 118 4.51 7.29 -3.88
C SER A 118 4.42 8.22 -5.09
N GLU A 119 3.27 8.88 -5.22
CA GLU A 119 3.00 9.84 -6.28
C GLU A 119 3.86 11.11 -6.16
N GLY A 120 4.14 11.56 -4.94
CA GLY A 120 5.06 12.66 -4.66
C GLY A 120 6.20 12.25 -3.73
N THR A 121 6.96 13.25 -3.28
CA THR A 121 8.11 13.08 -2.37
C THR A 121 7.80 13.60 -0.98
N VAL A 122 8.58 13.15 0.00
CA VAL A 122 8.79 13.85 1.26
C VAL A 122 10.06 14.67 1.12
N ASP A 123 9.94 15.99 1.19
CA ASP A 123 11.05 16.92 1.23
C ASP A 123 11.54 17.05 2.67
N VAL A 124 12.66 16.39 2.98
CA VAL A 124 13.29 16.40 4.29
C VAL A 124 14.18 17.64 4.41
N SER A 125 13.91 18.49 5.39
CA SER A 125 14.72 19.67 5.70
C SER A 125 14.83 19.88 7.20
N HIS A 126 16.04 20.19 7.68
CA HIS A 126 16.37 20.38 9.09
C HIS A 126 16.75 21.84 9.34
N SER A 127 15.91 22.76 8.86
CA SER A 127 16.12 24.18 9.13
C SER A 127 16.08 24.39 10.64
N GLN A 128 17.26 24.58 11.25
CA GLN A 128 17.37 25.04 12.62
C GLN A 128 16.62 26.37 12.70
N GLY A 129 15.55 26.41 13.50
CA GLY A 129 14.89 27.68 13.81
C GLY A 129 15.93 28.66 14.34
N ASP A 130 16.02 29.82 13.70
CA ASP A 130 16.79 30.98 14.16
C ASP A 130 16.23 31.52 15.49
#